data_AF-A0A942C0M0-F1
#
_entry.id   AF-A0A942C0M0-F1
#
_cell.length_a   1.000
_cell.length_b   1.000
_cell.length_c   1.000
_cell.angle_alpha   90.00
_cell.angle_beta   90.00
_cell.angle_gamma   90.00
#
_symmetry.space_group_name_H-M   'P 1'
#
loop_
_entity.id
_entity.type
_entity.pdbx_description
1 polymer ?
#
loop_
_entity_poly.entity_id
_entity_poly.type
_entity_poly.pdbx_seq_one_letter_code
_entity_poly.pdbx_strand_id
1 'polypeptide(L)'
;GLMSYWYHFVIMFEALFILTTLDAGTRVARFLIQETIGLAYKPFGKTDSVAGAVIASVIAVFAWAYFIWTGSIQTIWPLFGMANQMLACVALCVATTMLVNSNKAKYAWVTAVPMAFIAVIEMTAGYQNIAINYWPMTNNPATSFNGYLNTLIVAALMVGLVIVIVGSARKCYRVLVKQEPHSSPMAAEAVT
;
A
#
# COMPACT_ATOMS: atom_id res chain seq x y z
N GLY A 1 25.80 30.24 -8.21
CA GLY A 1 25.92 29.12 -9.17
C GLY A 1 24.67 28.27 -9.11
N LEU A 2 23.92 28.19 -10.22
CA LEU A 2 22.59 27.56 -10.32
C LEU A 2 22.56 26.10 -9.80
N MET A 3 23.65 25.35 -10.00
CA MET A 3 23.78 23.96 -9.52
C MET A 3 23.71 23.84 -7.99
N SER A 4 24.32 24.76 -7.24
CA SER A 4 24.28 24.72 -5.78
C SER A 4 22.87 25.00 -5.23
N TYR A 5 22.11 25.89 -5.87
CA TYR A 5 20.69 26.09 -5.53
C TYR A 5 19.84 24.87 -5.88
N TRP A 6 20.09 24.25 -7.03
CA TRP A 6 19.42 23.01 -7.43
C TRP A 6 19.66 21.87 -6.44
N TYR A 7 20.91 21.67 -5.99
CA TYR A 7 21.23 20.65 -4.98
C TYR A 7 20.51 20.88 -3.66
N HIS A 8 20.50 22.12 -3.14
CA HIS A 8 19.76 22.42 -1.91
C HIS A 8 18.25 22.20 -2.07
N PHE A 9 17.69 22.59 -3.22
CA PHE A 9 16.28 22.36 -3.52
C PHE A 9 15.93 20.87 -3.53
N VAL A 10 16.71 20.04 -4.21
CA VAL A 10 16.47 18.59 -4.30
C VAL A 10 16.58 17.93 -2.93
N ILE A 11 17.61 18.23 -2.15
CA ILE A 11 17.81 17.65 -0.81
C ILE A 11 16.69 18.07 0.15
N MET A 12 16.26 19.34 0.12
CA MET A 12 15.12 19.79 0.93
C MET A 12 13.82 19.12 0.51
N PHE A 13 13.55 19.02 -0.80
CA PHE A 13 12.35 18.36 -1.31
C PHE A 13 12.31 16.88 -0.91
N GLU A 14 13.43 16.16 -1.08
CA GLU A 14 13.56 14.77 -0.66
C GLU A 14 13.32 14.63 0.85
N ALA A 15 14.01 15.42 1.68
CA ALA A 15 13.84 15.38 3.13
C ALA A 15 12.40 15.67 3.56
N LEU A 16 11.73 16.64 2.94
CA LEU A 16 10.33 16.98 3.22
C LEU A 16 9.36 15.87 2.79
N PHE A 17 9.63 15.22 1.66
CA PHE A 17 8.86 14.07 1.20
C PHE A 17 8.96 12.89 2.18
N ILE A 18 10.20 12.57 2.62
CA ILE A 18 10.45 11.53 3.62
C ILE A 18 9.75 11.89 4.94
N LEU A 19 9.89 13.13 5.42
CA LEU A 19 9.29 13.59 6.67
C LEU A 19 7.76 13.53 6.63
N THR A 20 7.15 13.93 5.51
CA THR A 20 5.69 13.88 5.33
C THR A 20 5.19 12.43 5.34
N THR A 21 5.92 11.54 4.65
CA THR A 21 5.60 10.11 4.60
C THR A 21 5.76 9.46 5.97
N LEU A 22 6.82 9.80 6.70
CA LEU A 22 7.10 9.26 8.03
C LEU A 22 6.06 9.74 9.06
N ASP A 23 5.66 11.01 9.01
CA ASP A 23 4.59 11.55 9.86
C ASP A 23 3.26 10.82 9.61
N ALA A 24 2.85 10.71 8.35
CA ALA A 24 1.64 9.97 7.98
C ALA A 24 1.74 8.49 8.37
N GLY A 25 2.90 7.87 8.15
CA GLY A 25 3.18 6.49 8.51
C GLY A 25 3.11 6.24 10.02
N THR A 26 3.64 7.15 10.84
CA THR A 26 3.58 7.04 12.32
C THR A 26 2.15 7.18 12.82
N ARG A 27 1.35 8.06 12.20
CA ARG A 27 -0.08 8.17 12.50
C ARG A 27 -0.82 6.86 12.21
N VAL A 28 -0.58 6.27 11.05
CA VAL A 28 -1.18 4.97 10.65
C VAL A 28 -0.67 3.84 11.54
N ALA A 29 0.62 3.79 11.86
CA ALA A 29 1.20 2.79 12.74
C ALA A 29 0.54 2.79 14.12
N ARG A 30 0.29 3.98 14.70
CA ARG A 30 -0.48 4.09 15.95
C ARG A 30 -1.86 3.45 15.82
N PHE A 31 -2.60 3.73 14.75
CA PHE A 31 -3.91 3.14 14.53
C PHE A 31 -3.86 1.61 14.37
N LEU A 32 -2.91 1.10 13.59
CA LEU A 32 -2.72 -0.35 13.38
C LEU A 32 -2.31 -1.07 14.69
N ILE A 33 -1.43 -0.46 15.49
CA ILE A 33 -1.02 -1.00 16.79
C ILE A 33 -2.21 -1.03 17.75
N GLN A 34 -3.01 0.04 17.80
CA GLN A 34 -4.22 0.09 18.62
C GLN A 34 -5.24 -0.96 18.20
N GLU A 35 -5.45 -1.14 16.88
CA GLU A 35 -6.35 -2.16 16.35
C GLU A 35 -5.85 -3.57 16.70
N THR A 36 -4.56 -3.85 16.51
CA THR A 36 -3.95 -5.15 16.81
C THR A 36 -4.01 -5.49 18.30
N ILE A 37 -3.69 -4.53 19.18
CA ILE A 37 -3.80 -4.72 20.63
C ILE A 37 -5.27 -4.82 21.06
N GLY A 38 -6.16 -4.07 20.39
CA GLY A 38 -7.61 -4.10 20.62
C GLY A 38 -8.26 -5.44 20.28
N LEU A 39 -7.71 -6.17 19.30
CA LEU A 39 -8.13 -7.55 18.97
C LEU A 39 -7.84 -8.54 20.12
N ALA A 40 -6.75 -8.33 20.86
CA ALA A 40 -6.37 -9.17 22.00
C ALA A 40 -7.02 -8.72 23.33
N TYR A 41 -7.22 -7.41 23.53
CA TYR A 41 -7.78 -6.84 24.76
C TYR A 41 -8.82 -5.75 24.47
N LYS A 42 -10.10 -6.11 24.55
CA LYS A 42 -11.27 -5.29 24.21
C LYS A 42 -11.32 -3.87 24.84
N PRO A 43 -10.85 -3.64 26.09
CA PRO A 43 -10.77 -2.29 26.68
C PRO A 43 -9.75 -1.34 26.01
N PHE A 44 -8.70 -1.88 25.37
CA PHE A 44 -7.72 -1.08 24.60
C PHE A 44 -8.19 -0.78 23.16
N GLY A 45 -9.27 -1.42 22.70
CA GLY A 45 -9.92 -1.13 21.41
C GLY A 45 -10.80 0.12 21.41
N LYS A 46 -10.96 0.83 22.54
CA LYS A 46 -11.59 2.15 22.57
C LYS A 46 -10.58 3.20 22.10
N THR A 47 -10.77 3.68 20.87
CA THR A 47 -9.99 4.75 20.22
C THR A 47 -9.97 6.07 21.01
N ASP A 48 -10.86 6.24 21.99
CA ASP A 48 -10.95 7.42 22.87
C ASP A 48 -10.06 7.36 24.12
N SER A 49 -9.36 6.26 24.41
CA SER A 49 -8.44 6.25 25.56
C SER A 49 -7.13 6.96 25.23
N VAL A 50 -6.93 8.14 25.83
CA VAL A 50 -5.67 8.91 25.72
C VAL A 50 -4.48 8.04 26.13
N ALA A 51 -4.65 7.17 27.13
CA ALA A 51 -3.62 6.23 27.57
C ALA A 51 -3.24 5.20 26.48
N GLY A 52 -4.23 4.61 25.78
CA GLY A 52 -3.97 3.69 24.67
C GLY A 52 -3.33 4.37 23.47
N ALA A 53 -3.67 5.63 23.21
CA ALA A 53 -3.03 6.43 22.16
C ALA A 53 -1.58 6.77 22.47
N VAL A 54 -1.28 7.13 23.72
CA VAL A 54 0.10 7.41 24.16
C VAL A 54 0.94 6.15 24.11
N ILE A 55 0.45 5.01 24.62
CA ILE A 55 1.19 3.73 24.59
C ILE A 55 1.46 3.30 23.14
N ALA A 56 0.46 3.32 22.27
CA ALA A 56 0.65 2.96 20.86
C ALA A 56 1.63 3.90 20.14
N SER A 57 1.63 5.19 20.48
CA SER A 57 2.59 6.15 19.93
C SER A 57 4.02 5.88 20.41
N VAL A 58 4.20 5.58 21.69
CA VAL A 58 5.50 5.21 22.26
C VAL A 58 6.03 3.95 21.59
N ILE A 59 5.20 2.92 21.42
CA ILE A 59 5.56 1.69 20.70
C ILE A 59 5.94 2.00 19.25
N ALA A 60 5.16 2.83 18.55
CA ALA A 60 5.47 3.22 17.17
C ALA A 60 6.82 3.93 17.05
N VAL A 61 7.13 4.88 17.96
CA VAL A 61 8.41 5.60 17.98
C VAL A 61 9.57 4.65 18.27
N PHE A 62 9.43 3.72 19.23
CA PHE A 62 10.45 2.70 19.49
C PHE A 62 10.65 1.74 18.31
N ALA A 63 9.59 1.37 17.60
CA ALA A 63 9.69 0.55 16.39
C ALA A 63 10.48 1.27 15.28
N TRP A 64 10.22 2.57 15.08
CA TRP A 64 11.03 3.40 14.17
C TRP A 64 12.50 3.49 14.60
N ALA A 65 12.77 3.71 15.90
CA ALA A 65 14.12 3.74 16.43
C ALA A 65 14.86 2.40 16.22
N TYR A 66 14.17 1.27 16.38
CA TYR A 66 14.70 -0.05 16.09
C TYR A 66 15.04 -0.26 14.61
N PHE A 67 14.19 0.23 13.69
CA PHE A 67 14.49 0.17 12.26
C PHE A 67 15.72 1.00 11.86
N ILE A 68 15.91 2.17 12.48
CA ILE A 68 17.11 2.99 12.29
C ILE A 68 18.35 2.25 12.81
N TRP A 69 18.26 1.66 14.00
CA TRP A 69 19.38 0.95 14.61
C TRP A 69 19.81 -0.30 13.83
N THR A 70 18.86 -1.04 13.26
CA THR A 70 19.13 -2.25 12.46
C THR A 70 19.54 -1.94 11.01
N GLY A 71 19.45 -0.70 10.55
CA GLY A 71 19.76 -0.31 9.17
C GLY A 71 18.78 -0.86 8.13
N SER A 72 17.62 -1.39 8.54
CA SER A 72 16.64 -2.04 7.65
C SER A 72 15.78 -1.03 6.85
N ILE A 73 16.11 0.25 6.85
CA ILE A 73 15.35 1.31 6.16
C ILE A 73 15.34 1.07 4.63
N GLN A 74 16.42 0.53 4.09
CA GLN A 74 16.53 0.26 2.64
C GLN A 74 15.51 -0.76 2.15
N THR A 75 15.02 -1.66 3.02
CA THR A 75 13.98 -2.63 2.63
C THR A 75 12.57 -2.05 2.66
N ILE A 76 12.34 -0.99 3.43
CA ILE A 76 11.03 -0.33 3.59
C ILE A 76 10.68 0.52 2.38
N TRP A 77 11.66 1.22 1.80
CA TRP A 77 11.43 2.13 0.68
C TRP A 77 10.78 1.48 -0.54
N PRO A 78 11.26 0.30 -1.01
CA PRO A 78 10.60 -0.38 -2.11
C PRO A 78 9.19 -0.88 -1.75
N LEU A 79 8.97 -1.34 -0.52
CA LEU A 79 7.65 -1.75 -0.04
C LEU A 79 6.67 -0.57 -0.03
N PHE A 80 7.13 0.60 0.39
CA PHE A 80 6.33 1.83 0.37
C PHE A 80 5.93 2.22 -1.06
N GLY A 81 6.90 2.18 -2.00
CA GLY A 81 6.62 2.44 -3.41
C GLY A 81 5.59 1.49 -4.00
N MET A 82 5.73 0.19 -3.73
CA MET A 82 4.79 -0.86 -4.17
C MET A 82 3.39 -0.70 -3.58
N ALA A 83 3.28 -0.45 -2.27
CA ALA A 83 1.99 -0.22 -1.62
C ALA A 83 1.19 0.93 -2.26
N ASN A 84 1.87 2.02 -2.63
CA ASN A 84 1.24 3.15 -3.30
C ASN A 84 0.74 2.80 -4.71
N GLN A 85 1.51 2.00 -5.45
CA GLN A 85 1.11 1.54 -6.78
C GLN A 85 -0.08 0.57 -6.71
N MET A 86 -0.12 -0.31 -5.71
CA MET A 86 -1.26 -1.18 -5.46
C MET A 86 -2.53 -0.38 -5.12
N LEU A 87 -2.42 0.66 -4.28
CA LEU A 87 -3.56 1.54 -3.97
C LEU A 87 -4.07 2.25 -5.23
N ALA A 88 -3.16 2.76 -6.06
CA ALA A 88 -3.51 3.36 -7.35
C ALA A 88 -4.21 2.35 -8.28
N CYS A 89 -3.73 1.11 -8.33
CA CYS A 89 -4.35 0.05 -9.12
C CYS A 89 -5.77 -0.28 -8.64
N VAL A 90 -5.99 -0.37 -7.32
CA VAL A 90 -7.32 -0.59 -6.75
C VAL A 90 -8.25 0.58 -7.05
N ALA A 91 -7.78 1.82 -6.91
CA ALA A 91 -8.55 3.02 -7.23
C ALA A 91 -8.97 3.05 -8.71
N LEU A 92 -8.06 2.74 -9.63
CA LEU A 92 -8.36 2.67 -11.07
C LEU A 92 -9.30 1.51 -11.41
N CYS A 93 -9.17 0.37 -10.71
CA CYS A 93 -10.10 -0.75 -10.82
C CYS A 93 -11.52 -0.35 -10.41
N VAL A 94 -11.67 0.34 -9.27
CA VAL A 94 -12.97 0.85 -8.81
C VAL A 94 -13.53 1.87 -9.79
N ALA A 95 -12.71 2.83 -10.25
CA ALA A 95 -13.12 3.82 -11.24
C ALA A 95 -13.57 3.19 -12.56
N THR A 96 -12.85 2.17 -13.05
CA THR A 96 -13.22 1.40 -14.24
C THR A 96 -14.56 0.70 -14.05
N THR A 97 -14.75 0.05 -12.89
CA THR A 97 -16.02 -0.62 -12.56
C THR A 97 -17.17 0.38 -12.47
N MET A 98 -16.96 1.56 -11.87
CA MET A 98 -17.96 2.62 -11.79
C MET A 98 -18.36 3.13 -13.17
N LEU A 99 -17.40 3.38 -14.08
CA LEU A 99 -17.69 3.83 -15.44
C LEU A 99 -18.49 2.82 -16.25
N VAL A 100 -18.15 1.54 -16.13
CA VAL A 100 -18.89 0.44 -16.76
C VAL A 100 -20.32 0.36 -16.19
N ASN A 101 -20.47 0.49 -14.87
CA ASN A 101 -21.78 0.50 -14.21
C ASN A 101 -22.64 1.71 -14.61
N SER A 102 -22.08 2.91 -14.79
CA SER A 102 -22.84 4.10 -15.19
C SER A 102 -23.19 4.16 -16.68
N ASN A 103 -23.19 3.01 -17.38
CA ASN A 103 -23.46 2.87 -18.82
C ASN A 103 -22.53 3.72 -19.71
N LYS A 104 -21.38 4.13 -19.18
CA LYS A 104 -20.32 4.90 -19.85
C LYS A 104 -19.13 4.00 -20.22
N ALA A 105 -19.40 2.74 -20.55
CA ALA A 105 -18.37 1.75 -20.88
C ALA A 105 -17.44 2.19 -22.02
N LYS A 106 -17.91 3.03 -22.95
CA LYS A 106 -17.08 3.64 -24.01
C LYS A 106 -15.89 4.45 -23.47
N TYR A 107 -15.96 4.96 -22.24
CA TYR A 107 -14.88 5.73 -21.60
C TYR A 107 -14.03 4.89 -20.64
N ALA A 108 -14.34 3.60 -20.44
CA ALA A 108 -13.62 2.74 -19.49
C ALA A 108 -12.14 2.53 -19.86
N TRP A 109 -11.77 2.72 -21.13
CA TRP A 109 -10.37 2.64 -21.57
C TRP A 109 -9.47 3.69 -20.90
N VAL A 110 -10.03 4.85 -20.53
CA VAL A 110 -9.29 5.96 -19.89
C VAL A 110 -8.74 5.54 -18.54
N THR A 111 -9.43 4.66 -17.81
CA THR A 111 -8.99 4.14 -16.52
C THR A 111 -8.32 2.77 -16.66
N ALA A 112 -8.76 1.93 -17.60
CA ALA A 112 -8.22 0.60 -17.80
C ALA A 112 -6.78 0.58 -18.36
N VAL A 113 -6.44 1.53 -19.26
CA VAL A 113 -5.08 1.60 -19.82
C VAL A 113 -4.04 2.00 -18.76
N PRO A 114 -4.21 3.07 -17.98
CA PRO A 114 -3.32 3.38 -16.86
C PRO A 114 -3.26 2.26 -15.82
N MET A 115 -4.38 1.56 -15.57
CA MET A 115 -4.41 0.43 -14.64
C MET A 115 -3.52 -0.71 -15.12
N ALA A 116 -3.62 -1.08 -16.40
CA ALA A 116 -2.76 -2.12 -16.98
C ALA A 116 -1.28 -1.72 -16.95
N PHE A 117 -0.98 -0.45 -17.22
CA PHE A 117 0.38 0.07 -17.16
C PHE A 117 0.98 -0.03 -15.74
N ILE A 118 0.27 0.45 -14.73
CA ILE A 118 0.73 0.38 -13.33
C ILE A 118 0.84 -1.08 -12.88
N ALA A 119 -0.10 -1.95 -13.28
CA ALA A 119 -0.04 -3.38 -12.98
C ALA A 119 1.23 -4.06 -13.53
N VAL A 120 1.64 -3.72 -14.74
CA VAL A 120 2.88 -4.24 -15.34
C VAL A 120 4.09 -3.73 -14.58
N ILE A 121 4.16 -2.42 -14.29
CA ILE A 121 5.25 -1.84 -13.51
C ILE A 121 5.37 -2.53 -12.16
N GLU A 122 4.25 -2.68 -11.44
CA GLU A 122 4.23 -3.28 -10.11
C GLU A 122 4.67 -4.76 -10.15
N MET A 123 4.24 -5.53 -11.16
CA MET A 123 4.70 -6.90 -11.34
C MET A 123 6.21 -6.97 -11.60
N THR A 124 6.74 -6.07 -12.44
CA THR A 124 8.19 -6.01 -12.72
C THR A 124 8.99 -5.53 -11.51
N ALA A 125 8.50 -4.55 -10.77
CA ALA A 125 9.13 -4.01 -9.58
C ALA A 125 9.13 -5.02 -8.44
N GLY A 126 8.04 -5.76 -8.23
CA GLY A 126 7.95 -6.85 -7.26
C GLY A 126 8.95 -7.95 -7.53
N TYR A 127 9.06 -8.38 -8.79
CA TYR A 127 10.07 -9.36 -9.21
C TYR A 127 11.50 -8.87 -8.97
N GLN A 128 11.80 -7.63 -9.39
CA GLN A 128 13.12 -7.02 -9.18
C GLN A 128 13.46 -6.88 -7.69
N ASN A 129 12.48 -6.52 -6.85
CA ASN A 129 12.68 -6.41 -5.41
C ASN A 129 13.04 -7.76 -4.78
N ILE A 130 12.35 -8.84 -5.17
CA ILE A 130 12.68 -10.18 -4.70
C ILE A 130 14.08 -10.57 -5.19
N ALA A 131 14.37 -10.42 -6.48
CA ALA A 131 15.62 -10.90 -7.07
C ALA A 131 16.87 -10.12 -6.60
N ILE A 132 16.75 -8.80 -6.48
CA ILE A 132 17.88 -7.89 -6.25
C ILE A 132 18.02 -7.52 -4.77
N ASN A 133 16.91 -7.22 -4.09
CA ASN A 133 16.96 -6.70 -2.72
C ASN A 133 16.85 -7.82 -1.68
N TYR A 134 15.89 -8.74 -1.79
CA TYR A 134 15.59 -9.68 -0.70
C TYR A 134 16.25 -11.05 -0.83
N TRP A 135 16.38 -11.59 -2.04
CA TRP A 135 17.01 -12.90 -2.26
C TRP A 135 18.48 -12.94 -1.83
N PRO A 136 19.32 -11.92 -2.08
CA PRO A 136 20.70 -11.91 -1.58
C PRO A 136 20.78 -11.83 -0.05
N MET A 137 19.79 -11.21 0.62
CA MET A 137 19.72 -11.15 2.08
C MET A 137 19.46 -12.53 2.72
N THR A 138 18.91 -13.48 1.95
CA THR A 138 18.65 -14.87 2.38
C THR A 138 19.93 -15.67 2.57
N ASN A 139 21.00 -15.36 1.83
CA ASN A 139 22.25 -16.12 1.83
C ASN A 139 23.15 -15.86 3.05
N ASN A 140 22.87 -14.82 3.84
CA ASN A 140 23.66 -14.48 5.03
C ASN A 140 22.90 -14.90 6.31
N PRO A 141 23.46 -15.81 7.15
CA PRO A 141 22.77 -16.36 8.32
C PRO A 141 22.24 -15.32 9.31
N ALA A 142 22.83 -14.13 9.37
CA ALA A 142 22.39 -13.04 10.25
C ALA A 142 21.13 -12.30 9.75
N THR A 143 20.85 -12.32 8.45
CA THR A 143 19.73 -11.60 7.82
C THR A 143 18.72 -12.52 7.14
N SER A 144 18.95 -13.84 7.14
CA SER A 144 18.13 -14.81 6.43
C SER A 144 16.64 -14.73 6.80
N PHE A 145 16.30 -14.54 8.07
CA PHE A 145 14.90 -14.42 8.50
C PHE A 145 14.20 -13.22 7.85
N ASN A 146 14.84 -12.04 7.87
CA ASN A 146 14.30 -10.83 7.23
C ASN A 146 14.19 -10.99 5.71
N GLY A 147 15.15 -11.67 5.08
CA GLY A 147 15.13 -11.98 3.64
C GLY A 147 13.92 -12.84 3.25
N TYR A 148 13.68 -13.93 3.97
CA TYR A 148 12.50 -14.79 3.75
C TYR A 148 11.19 -14.06 4.02
N LEU A 149 11.10 -13.34 5.15
CA LEU A 149 9.89 -12.60 5.53
C LEU A 149 9.53 -11.55 4.48
N ASN A 150 10.49 -10.72 4.06
CA ASN A 150 10.26 -9.69 3.05
C ASN A 150 9.90 -10.29 1.68
N THR A 151 10.57 -11.37 1.27
CA THR A 151 10.24 -12.09 0.04
C THR A 151 8.80 -12.61 0.06
N LEU A 152 8.37 -13.19 1.18
CA LEU A 152 7.02 -13.71 1.36
C LEU A 152 5.98 -12.58 1.32
N ILE A 153 6.24 -11.46 1.98
CA ILE A 153 5.36 -10.28 1.96
C ILE A 153 5.19 -9.77 0.52
N VAL A 154 6.28 -9.59 -0.22
CA VAL A 154 6.20 -9.09 -1.60
C VAL A 154 5.51 -10.08 -2.52
N ALA A 155 5.80 -11.38 -2.39
CA ALA A 155 5.10 -12.40 -3.15
C ALA A 155 3.59 -12.38 -2.86
N ALA A 156 3.19 -12.22 -1.58
CA ALA A 156 1.79 -12.10 -1.21
C ALA A 156 1.13 -10.84 -1.81
N LEU A 157 1.82 -9.70 -1.82
CA LEU A 157 1.35 -8.47 -2.47
C LEU A 157 1.17 -8.65 -3.98
N MET A 158 2.12 -9.29 -4.66
CA MET A 158 2.02 -9.61 -6.09
C MET A 158 0.82 -10.53 -6.39
N VAL A 159 0.61 -11.56 -5.56
CA VAL A 159 -0.58 -12.43 -5.67
C VAL A 159 -1.87 -11.62 -5.45
N GLY A 160 -1.89 -10.74 -4.45
CA GLY A 160 -2.99 -9.82 -4.18
C GLY A 160 -3.33 -8.94 -5.38
N LEU A 161 -2.32 -8.38 -6.04
CA LEU A 161 -2.50 -7.58 -7.26
C LEU A 161 -3.14 -8.41 -8.39
N VAL A 162 -2.67 -9.64 -8.61
CA VAL A 162 -3.26 -10.54 -9.61
C VAL A 162 -4.73 -10.81 -9.29
N ILE A 163 -5.05 -11.08 -8.02
CA ILE A 163 -6.43 -11.28 -7.56
C ILE A 163 -7.28 -10.05 -7.85
N VAL A 164 -6.78 -8.84 -7.57
CA VAL A 164 -7.49 -7.58 -7.85
C VAL A 164 -7.77 -7.42 -9.34
N ILE A 165 -6.79 -7.66 -10.20
CA ILE A 165 -6.93 -7.55 -11.66
C ILE A 165 -7.95 -8.57 -12.19
N VAL A 166 -7.84 -9.83 -11.77
CA VAL A 166 -8.77 -10.89 -12.17
C VAL A 166 -10.18 -10.60 -11.64
N GLY A 167 -10.31 -10.13 -10.41
CA GLY A 167 -11.58 -9.71 -9.81
C GLY A 167 -12.22 -8.55 -10.57
N SER A 168 -11.43 -7.54 -10.93
CA SER A 168 -11.85 -6.40 -11.75
C SER A 168 -12.36 -6.83 -13.12
N ALA A 169 -11.57 -7.65 -13.82
CA ALA A 169 -11.91 -8.15 -15.15
C ALA A 169 -13.20 -8.99 -15.12
N ARG A 170 -13.35 -9.89 -14.13
CA ARG A 170 -14.57 -10.68 -13.94
C ARG A 170 -15.79 -9.81 -13.67
N LYS A 171 -15.64 -8.78 -12.84
CA LYS A 171 -16.73 -7.85 -12.50
C LYS A 171 -17.15 -7.02 -13.70
N CYS A 172 -16.19 -6.45 -14.44
CA CYS A 172 -16.47 -5.72 -15.69
C CYS A 172 -17.11 -6.62 -16.75
N TYR A 173 -16.64 -7.86 -16.91
CA TYR A 173 -17.22 -8.83 -17.84
C TYR A 173 -18.67 -9.18 -17.49
N ARG A 174 -18.97 -9.41 -16.20
CA ARG A 174 -20.34 -9.72 -15.75
C ARG A 174 -21.30 -8.57 -16.06
N VAL A 175 -20.90 -7.33 -15.80
CA VAL A 175 -21.76 -6.16 -16.04
C VAL A 175 -21.99 -5.94 -17.54
N LEU A 176 -20.97 -6.11 -18.38
CA LEU A 176 -21.08 -5.91 -19.82
C LEU A 176 -21.86 -7.00 -20.55
N VAL A 177 -21.71 -8.27 -20.14
CA VAL A 177 -22.26 -9.43 -20.88
C VAL A 177 -23.58 -9.93 -20.30
N LYS A 178 -23.80 -9.86 -18.98
CA LYS A 178 -25.03 -10.39 -18.35
C LYS A 178 -26.12 -9.36 -18.07
N GLN A 179 -25.89 -8.06 -18.28
CA GLN A 179 -26.87 -7.00 -17.96
C GLN A 179 -27.59 -7.21 -16.62
N GLU A 180 -26.87 -7.61 -15.56
CA GLU A 180 -27.50 -7.78 -14.24
C GLU A 180 -27.92 -6.39 -13.71
N PRO A 181 -29.19 -6.20 -13.29
CA PRO A 181 -29.70 -4.90 -12.92
C PRO A 181 -29.05 -4.37 -11.64
N HIS A 182 -28.93 -3.04 -11.59
CA HIS A 182 -28.35 -2.27 -10.50
C HIS A 182 -28.80 -2.71 -9.10
N SER A 183 -27.94 -3.46 -8.42
CA SER A 183 -27.86 -3.40 -6.96
C SER A 183 -26.57 -2.66 -6.61
N SER A 184 -26.68 -1.33 -6.50
CA SER A 184 -25.67 -0.50 -5.86
C SER A 184 -25.57 -0.92 -4.39
N PRO A 185 -24.45 -1.48 -3.91
CA PRO A 185 -24.24 -1.65 -2.48
C PRO A 185 -23.98 -0.29 -1.81
N MET A 186 -23.50 0.71 -2.55
CA MET A 186 -23.12 2.02 -2.02
C MET A 186 -24.30 2.94 -1.70
N ALA A 187 -25.49 2.69 -2.23
CA ALA A 187 -26.69 3.45 -1.86
C ALA A 187 -27.28 2.98 -0.51
N ALA A 188 -26.95 1.76 -0.06
CA ALA A 188 -27.44 1.22 1.20
C ALA A 188 -26.61 1.67 2.42
N GLU A 189 -25.28 1.82 2.26
CA GLU A 189 -24.38 2.23 3.35
C GLU A 189 -24.29 3.75 3.56
N ALA A 190 -24.80 4.58 2.63
CA ALA A 190 -24.86 6.02 2.80
C ALA A 190 -26.13 6.52 3.55
N VAL A 191 -27.03 5.61 3.93
CA VAL A 191 -28.32 5.91 4.60
C VAL A 191 -28.45 5.17 5.94
N THR A 192 -27.36 4.56 6.45
CA THR A 192 -27.27 3.99 7.80
C THR A 192 -26.11 4.61 8.56
#